data_AF-A0A924UCI4-F1
#
_entry.id   AF-A0A924UCI4-F1
#
_cell.length_a   1.000
_cell.length_b   1.000
_cell.length_c   1.000
_cell.angle_alpha   90.00
_cell.angle_beta   90.00
_cell.angle_gamma   90.00
#
_symmetry.space_group_name_H-M   'P 1'
#
loop_
_entity.id
_entity.type
_entity.pdbx_description
1 polymer ?
#
loop_
_entity_poly.entity_id
_entity_poly.type
_entity_poly.pdbx_seq_one_letter_code
_entity_poly.pdbx_strand_id
1 'polypeptide(L)'
;MLAEILIFVPSMARYRADFLLMRLKEAQIASLSQLASNEDISQDLQAELLKNAGVYNVVLRRDQVRQLVLSSPVPSPITATYDLREAGPFQLIADMAVALVQPDNQVIRVIGNPVQDGGLLIEVTMQTGPLRMAMLDYGARILALSALISVVTAVLLFLAVRRLMVLPIRRVVRNMQAYAEAPEDARFVIEPNAGVTELRVAEEALMSLQTQMTQALRQKERLAQLGSAVAKISHDLRNILTTAQLFADRLEASADPAVARSAPKLVNSIARAVNLCESTLAFGKAEEAPPRLTRFTLRRLVSDMAEGEALIAQGQITMLNEVPPGLTIRADAEQLHRVLTNLVRNACQAIAATGDKGTVELSAGETDAEWWIKVGDSGPGLPAKAREHLF
;
A
#
# COMPACT_ATOMS: atom_id res chain seq x y z
N MET A 1 21.88 6.76 22.26
CA MET A 1 21.46 6.75 23.68
C MET A 1 21.72 5.39 24.35
N LEU A 2 20.87 4.36 24.22
CA LEU A 2 21.11 3.06 24.93
C LEU A 2 22.40 2.34 24.50
N ALA A 3 22.68 2.30 23.18
CA ALA A 3 23.90 1.69 22.65
C ALA A 3 25.17 2.44 23.12
N GLU A 4 25.08 3.76 23.31
CA GLU A 4 26.22 4.57 23.76
C GLU A 4 26.55 4.28 25.22
N ILE A 5 25.55 4.13 26.10
CA ILE A 5 25.77 3.74 27.51
C ILE A 5 26.41 2.35 27.60
N LEU A 6 25.95 1.40 26.77
CA LEU A 6 26.48 0.03 26.72
C LEU A 6 27.94 -0.04 26.27
N ILE A 7 28.41 0.93 25.48
CA ILE A 7 29.81 1.01 25.03
C ILE A 7 30.64 1.84 26.01
N PHE A 8 30.10 2.96 26.49
CA PHE A 8 30.81 3.94 27.32
C PHE A 8 31.18 3.37 28.69
N VAL A 9 30.24 2.71 29.38
CA VAL A 9 30.45 2.24 30.75
C VAL A 9 31.57 1.19 30.85
N PRO A 10 31.58 0.12 30.02
CA PRO A 10 32.70 -0.84 30.04
C PRO A 10 34.03 -0.23 29.57
N SER A 11 33.99 0.71 28.62
CA SER A 11 35.18 1.41 28.12
C SER A 11 35.85 2.26 29.20
N MET A 12 35.05 3.03 29.96
CA MET A 12 35.52 3.81 31.11
C MET A 12 36.08 2.92 32.23
N ALA A 13 35.40 1.80 32.51
CA ALA A 13 35.84 0.84 33.52
C ALA A 13 37.20 0.23 33.18
N ARG A 14 37.40 -0.12 31.90
CA ARG A 14 38.66 -0.62 31.39
C ARG A 14 39.76 0.44 31.42
N TYR A 15 39.46 1.67 31.01
CA TYR A 15 40.40 2.78 31.06
C TYR A 15 40.94 3.03 32.48
N ARG A 16 40.06 3.00 33.50
CA ARG A 16 40.47 3.08 34.90
C ARG A 16 41.42 1.95 35.28
N ALA A 17 41.07 0.71 34.94
CA ALA A 17 41.90 -0.46 35.24
C ALA A 17 43.29 -0.36 34.58
N ASP A 18 43.33 0.01 33.30
CA ASP A 18 44.56 0.18 32.53
C ASP A 18 45.44 1.30 33.10
N PHE A 19 44.84 2.41 33.55
CA PHE A 19 45.56 3.49 34.22
C PHE A 19 46.25 3.01 35.51
N LEU A 20 45.54 2.22 36.32
CA LEU A 20 46.09 1.68 37.57
C LEU A 20 47.17 0.62 37.30
N LEU A 21 46.98 -0.24 36.29
CA LEU A 21 47.99 -1.20 35.84
C LEU A 21 49.25 -0.50 35.32
N MET A 22 49.09 0.61 34.59
CA MET A 22 50.21 1.44 34.13
C MET A 22 51.01 1.99 35.30
N ARG A 23 50.35 2.50 36.34
CA ARG A 23 51.02 2.97 37.57
C ARG A 23 51.75 1.88 38.32
N LEU A 24 51.17 0.67 38.41
CA LEU A 24 51.84 -0.49 38.98
C LEU A 24 53.12 -0.85 38.21
N LYS A 25 53.06 -0.80 36.86
CA LYS A 25 54.23 -1.08 36.00
C LYS A 25 55.33 -0.03 36.15
N GLU A 26 54.99 1.25 36.16
CA GLU A 26 55.94 2.35 36.40
C GLU A 26 56.61 2.22 37.77
N ALA A 27 55.82 1.94 38.81
CA ALA A 27 56.30 1.71 40.16
C ALA A 27 57.21 0.47 40.26
N GLN A 28 56.90 -0.61 39.53
CA GLN A 28 57.76 -1.78 39.47
C GLN A 28 59.12 -1.44 38.83
N ILE A 29 59.14 -0.69 37.73
CA ILE A 29 60.39 -0.27 37.09
C ILE A 29 61.23 0.57 38.05
N ALA A 30 60.61 1.54 38.73
CA ALA A 30 61.28 2.35 39.76
C ALA A 30 61.83 1.49 40.92
N SER A 31 61.12 0.44 41.32
CA SER A 31 61.59 -0.48 42.37
C SER A 31 62.77 -1.35 41.91
N LEU A 32 62.80 -1.75 40.63
CA LEU A 32 63.88 -2.55 40.07
C LEU A 32 65.19 -1.77 39.99
N SER A 33 65.15 -0.46 39.75
CA SER A 33 66.35 0.38 39.80
C SER A 33 66.96 0.46 41.21
N GLN A 34 66.14 0.46 42.27
CA GLN A 34 66.64 0.35 43.65
C GLN A 34 67.28 -1.01 43.90
N LEU A 35 66.59 -2.09 43.51
CA LEU A 35 67.03 -3.46 43.78
C LEU A 35 68.27 -3.87 42.97
N ALA A 36 68.54 -3.21 41.84
CA ALA A 36 69.73 -3.43 41.02
C ALA A 36 70.95 -2.63 41.50
N SER A 37 70.75 -1.60 42.33
CA SER A 37 71.84 -0.81 42.90
C SER A 37 72.33 -1.46 44.19
N ASN A 38 73.65 -1.73 44.29
CA ASN A 38 74.26 -2.30 45.51
C ASN A 38 74.41 -1.27 46.65
N GLU A 39 74.13 0.01 46.39
CA GLU A 39 74.13 1.10 47.35
C GLU A 39 72.71 1.64 47.54
N ASP A 40 72.37 2.00 48.79
CA ASP A 40 71.12 2.69 49.10
C ASP A 40 71.04 4.00 48.32
N ILE A 41 70.10 4.07 47.39
CA ILE A 41 69.80 5.30 46.64
C ILE A 41 69.49 6.44 47.61
N SER A 42 69.96 7.65 47.30
CA SER A 42 69.67 8.84 48.09
C SER A 42 68.16 9.09 48.24
N GLN A 43 67.73 9.66 49.37
CA GLN A 43 66.32 9.98 49.61
C GLN A 43 65.73 10.89 48.52
N ASP A 44 66.54 11.78 47.94
CA ASP A 44 66.13 12.66 46.84
C ASP A 44 65.82 11.88 45.56
N LEU A 45 66.68 10.92 45.18
CA LEU A 45 66.46 10.11 43.98
C LEU A 45 65.31 9.11 44.18
N GLN A 46 65.11 8.57 45.39
CA GLN A 46 63.93 7.78 45.75
C GLN A 46 62.63 8.60 45.62
N ALA A 47 62.61 9.84 46.10
CA ALA A 47 61.47 10.73 45.96
C ALA A 47 61.20 11.10 44.49
N GLU A 48 62.23 11.29 43.68
CA GLU A 48 62.10 11.56 42.25
C GLU A 48 61.54 10.35 41.48
N LEU A 49 62.03 9.14 41.75
CA LEU A 49 61.50 7.89 41.17
C LEU A 49 60.03 7.69 41.51
N LEU A 50 59.65 7.90 42.77
CA LEU A 50 58.26 7.82 43.24
C LEU A 50 57.36 8.87 42.59
N LYS A 51 57.84 10.11 42.48
CA LYS A 51 57.12 11.21 41.81
C LYS A 51 56.90 10.93 40.33
N ASN A 52 57.91 10.40 39.64
CA ASN A 52 57.81 10.01 38.22
C ASN A 52 56.82 8.86 38.02
N ALA A 53 56.81 7.87 38.92
CA ALA A 53 55.85 6.78 38.92
C ALA A 53 54.44 7.19 39.41
N GLY A 54 54.29 8.39 39.99
CA GLY A 54 53.02 8.90 40.50
C GLY A 54 52.48 8.15 41.73
N VAL A 55 53.36 7.54 42.52
CA VAL A 55 53.03 6.73 43.69
C VAL A 55 53.83 7.22 44.91
N TYR A 56 53.30 7.01 46.12
CA TYR A 56 53.98 7.33 47.37
C TYR A 56 54.84 6.20 47.90
N ASN A 57 54.34 4.97 47.79
CA ASN A 57 54.99 3.79 48.34
C ASN A 57 54.92 2.65 47.32
N VAL A 58 55.98 1.85 47.28
CA VAL A 58 56.06 0.61 46.50
C VAL A 58 56.49 -0.53 47.42
N VAL A 59 55.61 -1.52 47.56
CA VAL A 59 55.86 -2.74 48.31
C VAL A 59 55.87 -3.90 47.34
N LEU A 60 56.93 -4.70 47.35
CA LEU A 60 57.00 -5.95 46.61
C LEU A 60 57.05 -7.13 47.56
N ARG A 61 56.29 -8.17 47.23
CA ARG A 61 56.35 -9.44 47.94
C ARG A 61 57.13 -10.45 47.09
N ARG A 62 58.34 -10.80 47.51
CA ARG A 62 59.19 -11.85 46.89
C ARG A 62 59.40 -12.97 47.90
N ASP A 63 59.32 -14.23 47.46
CA ASP A 63 59.58 -15.41 48.30
C ASP A 63 58.84 -15.41 49.65
N GLN A 64 57.58 -14.99 49.63
CA GLN A 64 56.69 -14.78 50.79
C GLN A 64 57.05 -13.64 51.76
N VAL A 65 58.20 -12.96 51.58
CA VAL A 65 58.62 -11.81 52.39
C VAL A 65 58.11 -10.50 51.77
N ARG A 66 57.52 -9.63 52.61
CA ARG A 66 57.04 -8.31 52.22
C ARG A 66 58.18 -7.30 52.37
N GLN A 67 58.70 -6.79 51.27
CA GLN A 67 59.78 -5.81 51.25
C GLN A 67 59.25 -4.44 50.81
N LEU A 68 59.43 -3.44 51.67
CA LEU A 68 59.20 -2.04 51.30
C LEU A 68 60.42 -1.58 50.49
N VAL A 69 60.22 -1.27 49.21
CA VAL A 69 61.33 -0.94 48.31
C VAL A 69 61.50 0.56 48.18
N LEU A 70 60.39 1.29 48.05
CA LEU A 70 60.39 2.75 47.98
C LEU A 70 59.29 3.32 48.87
N SER A 71 59.59 4.40 49.59
CA SER A 71 58.60 5.12 50.41
C SER A 71 58.82 6.62 50.45
N SER A 72 57.72 7.36 50.50
CA SER A 72 57.65 8.81 50.66
C SER A 72 56.51 9.18 51.62
N PRO A 73 56.59 10.31 52.36
CA PRO A 73 55.53 10.74 53.25
C PRO A 73 54.17 10.81 52.56
N VAL A 74 53.21 10.03 53.06
CA VAL A 74 51.85 9.94 52.53
C VAL A 74 51.02 11.08 53.12
N PRO A 75 50.34 11.90 52.30
CA PRO A 75 49.66 13.10 52.78
C PRO A 75 48.37 12.85 53.57
N SER A 76 47.74 11.68 53.40
CA SER A 76 46.47 11.31 54.05
C SER A 76 46.35 9.79 54.21
N PRO A 77 45.52 9.28 55.13
CA PRO A 77 45.33 7.83 55.31
C PRO A 77 44.73 7.19 54.06
N ILE A 78 45.04 5.90 53.87
CA ILE A 78 44.51 5.10 52.76
C ILE A 78 43.00 4.93 52.95
N THR A 79 42.22 5.43 51.99
CA THR A 79 40.74 5.46 52.06
C THR A 79 40.11 4.21 51.44
N ALA A 80 40.74 3.62 50.41
CA ALA A 80 40.26 2.41 49.76
C ALA A 80 41.41 1.53 49.27
N THR A 81 41.16 0.23 49.14
CA THR A 81 42.08 -0.74 48.54
C THR A 81 41.41 -1.42 47.35
N TYR A 82 42.10 -1.46 46.21
CA TYR A 82 41.65 -2.10 44.99
C TYR A 82 42.60 -3.22 44.60
N ASP A 83 42.09 -4.45 44.45
CA ASP A 83 42.84 -5.59 43.96
C ASP A 83 42.47 -5.86 42.49
N LEU A 84 43.43 -5.65 41.59
CA LEU A 84 43.23 -5.81 40.16
C LEU A 84 43.44 -7.25 39.67
N ARG A 85 43.87 -8.17 40.54
CA ARG A 85 44.20 -9.54 40.16
C ARG A 85 42.97 -10.42 39.95
N GLU A 86 41.89 -10.13 40.68
CA GLU A 86 40.65 -10.91 40.69
C GLU A 86 39.43 -10.08 40.25
N ALA A 87 39.64 -8.86 39.74
CA ALA A 87 38.56 -7.93 39.46
C ALA A 87 37.69 -8.40 38.28
N GLY A 88 36.43 -8.74 38.57
CA GLY A 88 35.41 -9.08 37.56
C GLY A 88 34.87 -7.84 36.83
N PRO A 89 34.20 -8.01 35.66
CA PRO A 89 33.68 -6.88 34.87
C PRO A 89 32.73 -5.95 35.62
N PHE A 90 31.84 -6.49 36.45
CA PHE A 90 30.91 -5.69 37.26
C PHE A 90 31.61 -4.91 38.36
N GLN A 91 32.66 -5.46 38.96
CA GLN A 91 33.45 -4.79 39.98
C GLN A 91 34.23 -3.62 39.38
N LEU A 92 34.84 -3.81 38.21
CA LEU A 92 35.52 -2.73 37.49
C LEU A 92 34.57 -1.57 37.16
N ILE A 93 33.31 -1.88 36.79
CA ILE A 93 32.28 -0.87 36.53
C ILE A 93 31.88 -0.13 37.81
N ALA A 94 31.66 -0.86 38.92
CA ALA A 94 31.31 -0.27 40.21
C ALA A 94 32.43 0.64 40.73
N ASP A 95 33.68 0.18 40.70
CA ASP A 95 34.84 0.93 41.15
C ASP A 95 35.09 2.18 40.29
N MET A 96 34.83 2.07 38.99
CA MET A 96 34.85 3.21 38.06
C MET A 96 33.78 4.24 38.41
N ALA A 97 32.55 3.79 38.69
CA ALA A 97 31.46 4.69 39.08
C ALA A 97 31.79 5.43 40.39
N VAL A 98 32.33 4.72 41.39
CA VAL A 98 32.78 5.33 42.65
C VAL A 98 33.84 6.41 42.39
N ALA A 99 34.85 6.12 41.56
CA ALA A 99 35.90 7.07 41.22
C ALA A 99 35.39 8.33 40.49
N LEU A 100 34.32 8.20 39.69
CA LEU A 100 33.67 9.34 39.03
C LEU A 100 32.76 10.14 39.95
N VAL A 101 32.13 9.51 40.95
CA VAL A 101 31.20 10.19 41.86
C VAL A 101 31.92 10.93 42.98
N GLN A 102 33.05 10.41 43.49
CA GLN A 102 33.78 11.02 44.61
C GLN A 102 34.75 12.13 44.13
N PRO A 103 34.47 13.41 44.39
CA PRO A 103 35.28 14.53 43.88
C PRO A 103 36.58 14.72 44.67
N ASP A 104 36.65 14.21 45.90
CA ASP A 104 37.79 14.42 46.79
C ASP A 104 39.04 13.66 46.33
N ASN A 105 40.19 14.32 46.42
CA ASN A 105 41.47 13.69 46.12
C ASN A 105 41.90 12.80 47.29
N GLN A 106 41.68 11.50 47.15
CA GLN A 106 41.93 10.50 48.18
C GLN A 106 43.21 9.72 47.89
N VAL A 107 43.79 9.14 48.94
CA VAL A 107 44.89 8.18 48.80
C VAL A 107 44.31 6.77 48.78
N ILE A 108 44.63 6.03 47.73
CA ILE A 108 44.18 4.65 47.53
C ILE A 108 45.37 3.70 47.46
N ARG A 109 45.14 2.45 47.87
CA ARG A 109 46.08 1.36 47.70
C ARG A 109 45.64 0.48 46.54
N VAL A 110 46.57 0.14 45.67
CA VAL A 110 46.33 -0.68 44.49
C VAL A 110 47.23 -1.91 44.56
N ILE A 111 46.64 -3.09 44.34
CA ILE A 111 47.31 -4.38 44.37
C ILE A 111 47.23 -4.99 42.97
N GLY A 112 48.34 -5.52 42.48
CA GLY A 112 48.39 -6.19 41.19
C GLY A 112 49.46 -7.27 41.10
N ASN A 113 49.45 -7.96 39.96
CA ASN A 113 50.48 -8.93 39.61
C ASN A 113 51.69 -8.19 39.02
N PRO A 114 52.91 -8.43 39.51
CA PRO A 114 54.11 -7.87 38.91
C PRO A 114 54.37 -8.50 37.53
N VAL A 115 55.00 -7.72 36.65
CA VAL A 115 55.36 -8.11 35.28
C VAL A 115 56.70 -8.88 35.30
N GLN A 116 56.88 -9.88 34.42
CA GLN A 116 58.15 -10.62 34.22
C GLN A 116 58.82 -11.12 35.52
N ASP A 117 58.11 -11.94 36.30
CA ASP A 117 58.64 -12.61 37.51
C ASP A 117 59.20 -11.68 38.60
N GLY A 118 58.77 -10.41 38.62
CA GLY A 118 59.22 -9.40 39.60
C GLY A 118 58.83 -9.66 41.07
N GLY A 119 58.11 -10.74 41.35
CA GLY A 119 57.64 -11.16 42.67
C GLY A 119 56.27 -11.85 42.61
N LEU A 120 55.68 -12.09 43.78
CA LEU A 120 54.32 -12.65 43.92
C LEU A 120 53.23 -11.58 43.84
N LEU A 121 53.53 -10.35 44.28
CA LEU A 121 52.56 -9.27 44.42
C LEU A 121 53.25 -7.92 44.53
N ILE A 122 52.67 -6.89 43.92
CA ILE A 122 53.07 -5.50 44.05
C ILE A 122 51.92 -4.67 44.63
N GLU A 123 52.22 -3.85 45.65
CA GLU A 123 51.30 -2.88 46.23
C GLU A 123 51.85 -1.47 46.02
N VAL A 124 50.99 -0.57 45.56
CA VAL A 124 51.32 0.85 45.45
C VAL A 124 50.27 1.71 46.13
N THR A 125 50.70 2.85 46.66
CA THR A 125 49.82 3.86 47.25
C THR A 125 49.85 5.11 46.39
N MET A 126 48.70 5.65 45.96
CA MET A 126 48.65 6.79 45.03
C MET A 126 47.45 7.71 45.27
N GLN A 127 47.47 8.90 44.70
CA GLN A 127 46.33 9.83 44.70
C GLN A 127 45.32 9.53 43.60
N THR A 128 44.03 9.75 43.87
CA THR A 128 42.94 9.57 42.88
C THR A 128 42.76 10.76 41.93
N GLY A 129 43.28 11.94 42.25
CA GLY A 129 43.10 13.16 41.44
C GLY A 129 43.55 13.01 39.99
N PRO A 130 44.80 12.59 39.70
CA PRO A 130 45.27 12.38 38.33
C PRO A 130 44.48 11.32 37.58
N LEU A 131 44.05 10.24 38.26
CA LEU A 131 43.20 9.20 37.69
C LEU A 131 41.85 9.79 37.25
N ARG A 132 41.19 10.53 38.15
CA ARG A 132 39.88 11.14 37.88
C ARG A 132 39.94 12.11 36.71
N MET A 133 40.95 12.99 36.67
CA MET A 133 41.14 13.92 35.55
C MET A 133 41.34 13.19 34.22
N ALA A 134 42.21 12.18 34.20
CA ALA A 134 42.43 11.37 33.00
C ALA A 134 41.16 10.63 32.54
N MET A 135 40.37 10.11 33.48
CA MET A 135 39.07 9.49 33.21
C MET A 135 38.06 10.49 32.64
N LEU A 136 37.96 11.70 33.19
CA LEU A 136 37.06 12.75 32.70
C LEU A 136 37.44 13.18 31.28
N ASP A 137 38.74 13.38 31.01
CA ASP A 137 39.24 13.73 29.69
C ASP A 137 38.97 12.62 28.66
N TYR A 138 39.23 11.36 29.03
CA TYR A 138 38.91 10.20 28.18
C TYR A 138 37.41 10.10 27.91
N GLY A 139 36.59 10.23 28.96
CA GLY A 139 35.13 10.18 28.86
C GLY A 139 34.58 11.28 27.95
N ALA A 140 35.08 12.51 28.07
CA ALA A 140 34.69 13.63 27.22
C ALA A 140 35.02 13.36 25.74
N ARG A 141 36.20 12.81 25.44
CA ARG A 141 36.59 12.45 24.06
C ARG A 141 35.69 11.37 23.47
N ILE A 142 35.38 10.32 24.24
CA ILE A 142 34.50 9.24 23.79
C ILE A 142 33.09 9.76 23.56
N LEU A 143 32.54 10.59 24.46
CA LEU A 143 31.22 11.21 24.30
C LEU A 143 31.15 12.12 23.08
N ALA A 144 32.19 12.93 22.83
CA ALA A 144 32.25 13.79 21.64
C ALA A 144 32.27 12.96 20.35
N LEU A 145 33.08 11.89 20.32
CA LEU A 145 33.16 10.99 19.17
C LEU A 145 31.84 10.25 18.94
N SER A 146 31.20 9.74 20.00
CA SER A 146 29.91 9.04 19.88
C SER A 146 28.81 9.98 19.40
N ALA A 147 28.77 11.21 19.91
CA ALA A 147 27.82 12.23 19.45
C ALA A 147 28.02 12.55 17.96
N LEU A 148 29.28 12.70 17.50
CA LEU A 148 29.59 12.91 16.09
C LEU A 148 29.09 11.75 15.21
N ILE A 149 29.41 10.50 15.59
CA ILE A 149 28.97 9.31 14.85
C ILE A 149 27.44 9.26 14.82
N SER A 150 26.78 9.47 15.95
CA SER A 150 25.31 9.48 16.06
C SER A 150 24.67 10.52 15.13
N VAL A 151 25.23 11.73 15.04
CA VAL A 151 24.75 12.78 14.10
C VAL A 151 24.95 12.34 12.65
N VAL A 152 26.13 11.83 12.29
CA VAL A 152 26.42 11.37 10.92
C VAL A 152 25.47 10.22 10.53
N THR A 153 25.31 9.22 11.39
CA THR A 153 24.39 8.10 11.16
C THR A 153 22.95 8.58 11.04
N ALA A 154 22.50 9.52 11.88
CA ALA A 154 21.16 10.09 11.79
C ALA A 154 20.94 10.83 10.46
N VAL A 155 21.91 11.63 10.00
CA VAL A 155 21.84 12.32 8.71
C VAL A 155 21.80 11.33 7.55
N LEU A 156 22.64 10.29 7.57
CA LEU A 156 22.66 9.26 6.53
C LEU A 156 21.34 8.49 6.47
N LEU A 157 20.81 8.06 7.63
CA LEU A 157 19.51 7.39 7.71
C LEU A 157 18.38 8.30 7.22
N PHE A 158 18.40 9.58 7.60
CA PHE A 158 17.42 10.56 7.13
C PHE A 158 17.48 10.73 5.61
N LEU A 159 18.67 10.88 5.03
CA LEU A 159 18.84 10.99 3.58
C LEU A 159 18.41 9.72 2.85
N ALA A 160 18.74 8.55 3.40
CA ALA A 160 18.34 7.25 2.84
C ALA A 160 16.82 7.10 2.84
N VAL A 161 16.14 7.29 3.97
CA VAL A 161 14.67 7.23 4.06
C VAL A 161 14.02 8.27 3.16
N ARG A 162 14.54 9.50 3.13
CA ARG A 162 14.01 10.56 2.27
C ARG A 162 14.09 10.20 0.79
N ARG A 163 15.22 9.63 0.34
CA ARG A 163 15.45 9.29 -1.06
C ARG A 163 14.75 8.00 -1.49
N LEU A 164 14.77 6.97 -0.65
CA LEU A 164 14.24 5.64 -0.98
C LEU A 164 12.73 5.51 -0.75
N MET A 165 12.17 6.23 0.23
CA MET A 165 10.75 6.13 0.59
C MET A 165 9.99 7.41 0.28
N VAL A 166 10.39 8.54 0.88
CA VAL A 166 9.55 9.76 0.88
C VAL A 166 9.39 10.39 -0.50
N LEU A 167 10.49 10.54 -1.26
CA LEU A 167 10.45 11.15 -2.58
C LEU A 167 9.63 10.32 -3.60
N PRO A 168 9.85 9.00 -3.72
CA PRO A 168 9.04 8.15 -4.59
C PRO A 168 7.55 8.15 -4.22
N ILE A 169 7.20 8.03 -2.94
CA ILE A 169 5.79 8.08 -2.50
C ILE A 169 5.14 9.41 -2.88
N ARG A 170 5.84 10.55 -2.68
CA ARG A 170 5.33 11.86 -3.10
C ARG A 170 5.12 11.96 -4.61
N ARG A 171 5.94 11.29 -5.43
CA ARG A 171 5.74 11.23 -6.89
C ARG A 171 4.47 10.46 -7.23
N VAL A 172 4.25 9.28 -6.63
CA VAL A 172 3.05 8.47 -6.84
C VAL A 172 1.79 9.25 -6.47
N VAL A 173 1.76 9.87 -5.28
CA VAL A 173 0.61 10.67 -4.82
C VAL A 173 0.31 11.83 -5.78
N ARG A 174 1.34 12.55 -6.23
CA ARG A 174 1.15 13.65 -7.19
C ARG A 174 0.62 13.17 -8.54
N ASN A 175 1.12 12.03 -9.03
CA ASN A 175 0.62 11.45 -10.28
C ASN A 175 -0.85 11.01 -10.13
N MET A 176 -1.22 10.37 -9.01
CA MET A 176 -2.61 10.00 -8.72
C MET A 176 -3.53 11.22 -8.69
N GLN A 177 -3.10 12.33 -8.07
CA GLN A 177 -3.87 13.58 -8.07
C GLN A 177 -4.02 14.15 -9.48
N ALA A 178 -2.95 14.22 -10.26
CA ALA A 178 -2.99 14.70 -11.64
C ALA A 178 -3.88 13.83 -12.54
N TYR A 179 -3.81 12.50 -12.39
CA TYR A 179 -4.68 11.57 -13.10
C TYR A 179 -6.15 11.72 -12.69
N ALA A 180 -6.44 11.98 -11.41
CA ALA A 180 -7.80 12.18 -10.94
C ALA A 180 -8.45 13.47 -11.49
N GLU A 181 -7.67 14.52 -11.75
CA GLU A 181 -8.16 15.76 -12.37
C GLU A 181 -8.49 15.60 -13.86
N ALA A 182 -7.78 14.72 -14.58
CA ALA A 182 -7.98 14.49 -16.02
C ALA A 182 -7.71 13.02 -16.42
N PRO A 183 -8.59 12.08 -16.06
CA PRO A 183 -8.37 10.63 -16.25
C PRO A 183 -8.38 10.18 -17.73
N GLU A 184 -8.92 10.99 -18.64
CA GLU A 184 -8.94 10.74 -20.08
C GLU A 184 -7.59 10.99 -20.80
N ASP A 185 -6.70 11.76 -20.17
CA ASP A 185 -5.39 12.09 -20.70
C ASP A 185 -4.36 11.02 -20.33
N ALA A 186 -3.97 10.23 -21.33
CA ALA A 186 -3.03 9.13 -21.18
C ALA A 186 -1.63 9.57 -20.72
N ARG A 187 -1.29 10.87 -20.82
CA ARG A 187 0.00 11.40 -20.33
C ARG A 187 0.11 11.41 -18.81
N PHE A 188 -1.01 11.33 -18.09
CA PHE A 188 -1.00 11.24 -16.63
C PHE A 188 -0.90 9.80 -16.12
N VAL A 189 -0.88 8.79 -17.00
CA VAL A 189 -0.60 7.41 -16.60
C VAL A 189 0.82 7.31 -16.04
N ILE A 190 0.96 6.68 -14.88
CA ILE A 190 2.24 6.53 -14.21
C ILE A 190 3.17 5.58 -14.97
N GLU A 191 4.43 5.97 -15.12
CA GLU A 191 5.50 5.09 -15.58
C GLU A 191 6.29 4.53 -14.38
N PRO A 192 6.28 3.19 -14.18
CA PRO A 192 7.02 2.54 -13.09
C PRO A 192 8.52 2.80 -13.20
N ASN A 193 9.12 3.37 -12.16
CA ASN A 193 10.55 3.67 -12.08
C ASN A 193 11.09 3.57 -10.63
N ALA A 194 10.32 3.03 -9.70
CA ALA A 194 10.76 2.87 -8.32
C ALA A 194 11.94 1.86 -8.22
N GLY A 195 12.99 2.23 -7.48
CA GLY A 195 14.11 1.33 -7.19
C GLY A 195 13.77 0.24 -6.15
N VAL A 196 12.81 0.51 -5.28
CA VAL A 196 12.33 -0.42 -4.24
C VAL A 196 11.29 -1.37 -4.84
N THR A 197 11.47 -2.67 -4.65
CA THR A 197 10.64 -3.72 -5.27
C THR A 197 9.17 -3.57 -4.95
N GLU A 198 8.82 -3.38 -3.67
CA GLU A 198 7.44 -3.25 -3.21
C GLU A 198 6.76 -2.02 -3.82
N LEU A 199 7.51 -0.93 -3.99
CA LEU A 199 6.99 0.28 -4.60
C LEU A 199 6.84 0.15 -6.11
N ARG A 200 7.74 -0.58 -6.78
CA ARG A 200 7.62 -0.89 -8.22
C ARG A 200 6.34 -1.67 -8.50
N VAL A 201 6.07 -2.71 -7.70
CA VAL A 201 4.83 -3.51 -7.82
C VAL A 201 3.60 -2.62 -7.67
N ALA A 202 3.62 -1.67 -6.73
CA ALA A 202 2.53 -0.71 -6.56
C ALA A 202 2.38 0.22 -7.77
N GLU A 203 3.48 0.75 -8.34
CA GLU A 203 3.45 1.58 -9.55
C GLU A 203 2.91 0.79 -10.77
N GLU A 204 3.31 -0.47 -10.94
CA GLU A 204 2.83 -1.35 -12.02
C GLU A 204 1.33 -1.64 -11.90
N ALA A 205 0.85 -1.95 -10.69
CA ALA A 205 -0.57 -2.14 -10.44
C ALA A 205 -1.37 -0.86 -10.72
N LEU A 206 -0.85 0.30 -10.29
CA LEU A 206 -1.48 1.60 -10.55
C LEU A 206 -1.54 1.92 -12.04
N MET A 207 -0.47 1.69 -12.79
CA MET A 207 -0.42 1.87 -14.25
C MET A 207 -1.48 1.02 -14.96
N SER A 208 -1.61 -0.26 -14.56
CA SER A 208 -2.61 -1.16 -15.11
C SER A 208 -4.04 -0.64 -14.89
N LEU A 209 -4.35 -0.22 -13.66
CA LEU A 209 -5.65 0.35 -13.31
C LEU A 209 -5.96 1.63 -14.08
N GLN A 210 -5.02 2.57 -14.14
CA GLN A 210 -5.17 3.83 -14.89
C GLN A 210 -5.40 3.55 -16.38
N THR A 211 -4.66 2.61 -16.97
CA THR A 211 -4.83 2.24 -18.38
C THR A 211 -6.23 1.68 -18.66
N GLN A 212 -6.70 0.75 -17.84
CA GLN A 212 -8.03 0.16 -17.97
C GLN A 212 -9.13 1.22 -17.81
N MET A 213 -8.99 2.12 -16.84
CA MET A 213 -9.95 3.18 -16.57
C MET A 213 -10.00 4.21 -17.71
N THR A 214 -8.86 4.66 -18.24
CA THR A 214 -8.81 5.57 -19.40
C THR A 214 -9.43 4.93 -20.65
N GLN A 215 -9.20 3.63 -20.87
CA GLN A 215 -9.85 2.91 -21.98
C GLN A 215 -11.37 2.83 -21.80
N ALA A 216 -11.86 2.51 -20.60
CA ALA A 216 -13.29 2.46 -20.32
C ALA A 216 -13.97 3.83 -20.50
N LEU A 217 -13.32 4.90 -20.05
CA LEU A 217 -13.82 6.27 -20.26
C LEU A 217 -13.91 6.63 -21.75
N ARG A 218 -12.88 6.33 -22.54
CA ARG A 218 -12.89 6.55 -23.99
C ARG A 218 -13.99 5.76 -24.69
N GLN A 219 -14.21 4.51 -24.28
CA GLN A 219 -15.28 3.69 -24.81
C GLN A 219 -16.65 4.28 -24.49
N LYS A 220 -16.87 4.71 -23.24
CA LYS A 220 -18.10 5.37 -22.81
C LYS A 220 -18.35 6.65 -23.61
N GLU A 221 -17.34 7.48 -23.81
CA GLU A 221 -17.47 8.71 -24.59
C GLU A 221 -17.77 8.44 -26.07
N ARG A 222 -17.13 7.42 -26.66
CA ARG A 222 -17.43 7.00 -28.03
C ARG A 222 -18.89 6.51 -28.17
N LEU A 223 -19.40 5.76 -27.20
CA LEU A 223 -20.80 5.32 -27.17
C LEU A 223 -21.76 6.50 -27.03
N ALA A 224 -21.44 7.49 -26.19
CA ALA A 224 -22.24 8.70 -26.04
C ALA A 224 -22.28 9.53 -27.34
N GLN A 225 -21.14 9.70 -28.01
CA GLN A 225 -21.06 10.37 -29.31
C GLN A 225 -21.87 9.64 -30.39
N LEU A 226 -21.76 8.31 -30.44
CA LEU A 226 -22.58 7.48 -31.34
C LEU A 226 -24.07 7.64 -31.02
N GLY A 227 -24.46 7.62 -29.74
CA GLY A 227 -25.85 7.83 -29.33
C GLY A 227 -26.39 9.19 -29.76
N SER A 228 -25.60 10.26 -29.62
CA SER A 228 -25.96 11.60 -30.09
C SER A 228 -26.09 11.69 -31.61
N ALA A 229 -25.15 11.09 -32.35
CA ALA A 229 -25.20 11.04 -33.81
C ALA A 229 -26.43 10.26 -34.31
N VAL A 230 -26.72 9.13 -33.68
CA VAL A 230 -27.88 8.28 -33.99
C VAL A 230 -29.17 9.02 -33.65
N ALA A 231 -29.25 9.73 -32.50
CA ALA A 231 -30.37 10.61 -32.15
C ALA A 231 -30.66 11.68 -33.21
N LYS A 232 -29.61 12.33 -33.72
CA LYS A 232 -29.73 13.32 -34.81
C LYS A 232 -30.22 12.68 -36.11
N ILE A 233 -29.65 11.54 -36.50
CA ILE A 233 -30.06 10.81 -37.71
C ILE A 233 -31.55 10.44 -37.64
N SER A 234 -32.04 9.97 -36.49
CA SER A 234 -33.46 9.62 -36.38
C SER A 234 -34.40 10.81 -36.39
N HIS A 235 -33.98 11.96 -35.86
CA HIS A 235 -34.74 13.18 -36.02
C HIS A 235 -34.88 13.54 -37.51
N ASP A 236 -33.78 13.50 -38.26
CA ASP A 236 -33.77 13.83 -39.69
C ASP A 236 -34.57 12.82 -40.52
N LEU A 237 -34.47 11.54 -40.17
CA LEU A 237 -35.30 10.49 -40.76
C LEU A 237 -36.78 10.71 -40.48
N ARG A 238 -37.19 10.98 -39.24
CA ARG A 238 -38.60 11.25 -38.92
C ARG A 238 -39.16 12.42 -39.74
N ASN A 239 -38.36 13.45 -39.98
CA ASN A 239 -38.75 14.59 -40.82
C ASN A 239 -38.92 14.21 -42.30
N ILE A 240 -37.99 13.44 -42.86
CA ILE A 240 -38.08 12.94 -44.25
C ILE A 240 -39.30 12.01 -44.40
N LEU A 241 -39.55 11.17 -43.40
CA LEU A 241 -40.65 10.21 -43.40
C LEU A 241 -42.01 10.89 -43.27
N THR A 242 -42.13 11.92 -42.43
CA THR A 242 -43.34 12.76 -42.34
C THR A 242 -43.65 13.41 -43.68
N THR A 243 -42.61 13.87 -44.39
CA THR A 243 -42.74 14.44 -45.73
C THR A 243 -43.16 13.40 -46.76
N ALA A 244 -42.57 12.19 -46.72
CA ALA A 244 -42.91 11.11 -47.62
C ALA A 244 -44.35 10.59 -47.41
N GLN A 245 -44.83 10.56 -46.16
CA GLN A 245 -46.21 10.25 -45.82
C GLN A 245 -47.17 11.26 -46.46
N LEU A 246 -46.91 12.57 -46.33
CA LEU A 246 -47.72 13.63 -46.95
C LEU A 246 -47.78 13.53 -48.49
N PHE A 247 -46.69 13.12 -49.13
CA PHE A 247 -46.68 12.88 -50.58
C PHE A 247 -47.47 11.63 -50.96
N ALA A 248 -47.40 10.58 -50.15
CA ALA A 248 -48.16 9.36 -50.38
C ALA A 248 -49.67 9.56 -50.20
N ASP A 249 -50.09 10.32 -49.19
CA ASP A 249 -51.50 10.71 -48.98
C ASP A 249 -52.04 11.50 -50.19
N ARG A 250 -51.21 12.35 -50.82
CA ARG A 250 -51.56 13.05 -52.07
C ARG A 250 -51.62 12.14 -53.30
N LEU A 251 -50.76 11.12 -53.37
CA LEU A 251 -50.76 10.15 -54.46
C LEU A 251 -51.97 9.20 -54.37
N GLU A 252 -52.45 8.90 -53.17
CA GLU A 252 -53.66 8.11 -52.93
C GLU A 252 -54.93 8.85 -53.37
N ALA A 253 -54.92 10.19 -53.33
CA ALA A 253 -55.97 11.05 -53.89
C ALA A 253 -55.85 11.29 -55.42
N SER A 254 -54.91 10.64 -56.11
CA SER A 254 -54.69 10.81 -57.55
C SER A 254 -55.72 10.07 -58.41
N ALA A 255 -56.17 10.70 -59.50
CA ALA A 255 -57.17 10.14 -60.41
C ALA A 255 -56.63 9.00 -61.32
N ASP A 256 -55.32 8.75 -61.33
CA ASP A 256 -54.69 7.69 -62.11
C ASP A 256 -54.70 6.34 -61.35
N PRO A 257 -55.41 5.30 -61.85
CA PRO A 257 -55.54 4.00 -61.18
C PRO A 257 -54.22 3.26 -60.94
N ALA A 258 -53.20 3.50 -61.76
CA ALA A 258 -51.89 2.86 -61.60
C ALA A 258 -51.09 3.45 -60.42
N VAL A 259 -51.26 4.75 -60.17
CA VAL A 259 -50.62 5.49 -59.09
C VAL A 259 -51.31 5.19 -57.76
N ALA A 260 -52.64 5.18 -57.73
CA ALA A 260 -53.43 4.82 -56.55
C ALA A 260 -53.15 3.40 -56.04
N ARG A 261 -52.86 2.43 -56.91
CA ARG A 261 -52.48 1.06 -56.51
C ARG A 261 -51.07 0.93 -55.94
N SER A 262 -50.19 1.89 -56.24
CA SER A 262 -48.77 1.85 -55.86
C SER A 262 -48.49 2.62 -54.57
N ALA A 263 -49.31 3.63 -54.25
CA ALA A 263 -49.19 4.44 -53.04
C ALA A 263 -49.23 3.62 -51.73
N PRO A 264 -50.15 2.66 -51.52
CA PRO A 264 -50.19 1.87 -50.27
C PRO A 264 -48.94 1.02 -50.05
N LYS A 265 -48.30 0.55 -51.13
CA LYS A 265 -47.05 -0.23 -51.06
C LYS A 265 -45.85 0.63 -50.68
N LEU A 266 -45.83 1.89 -51.11
CA LEU A 266 -44.82 2.87 -50.72
C LEU A 266 -45.01 3.29 -49.27
N VAL A 267 -46.24 3.61 -48.84
CA VAL A 267 -46.56 3.93 -47.43
C VAL A 267 -46.12 2.80 -46.50
N ASN A 268 -46.46 1.55 -46.82
CA ASN A 268 -46.07 0.40 -45.99
C ASN A 268 -44.55 0.17 -45.95
N SER A 269 -43.84 0.45 -47.04
CA SER A 269 -42.38 0.32 -47.07
C SER A 269 -41.68 1.44 -46.29
N ILE A 270 -42.21 2.65 -46.35
CA ILE A 270 -41.79 3.80 -45.54
C ILE A 270 -42.05 3.52 -44.06
N ALA A 271 -43.25 3.06 -43.68
CA ALA A 271 -43.59 2.70 -42.30
C ALA A 271 -42.71 1.59 -41.73
N ARG A 272 -42.30 0.61 -42.55
CA ARG A 272 -41.32 -0.41 -42.15
C ARG A 272 -39.93 0.17 -41.93
N ALA A 273 -39.47 1.07 -42.81
CA ALA A 273 -38.19 1.75 -42.65
C ALA A 273 -38.17 2.64 -41.39
N VAL A 274 -39.29 3.31 -41.06
CA VAL A 274 -39.48 4.07 -39.81
C VAL A 274 -39.27 3.17 -38.61
N ASN A 275 -40.02 2.07 -38.52
CA ASN A 275 -39.93 1.14 -37.40
C ASN A 275 -38.52 0.57 -37.22
N LEU A 276 -37.84 0.25 -38.33
CA LEU A 276 -36.46 -0.24 -38.28
C LEU A 276 -35.52 0.83 -37.72
N CYS A 277 -35.62 2.07 -38.19
CA CYS A 277 -34.79 3.17 -37.72
C CYS A 277 -35.06 3.54 -36.26
N GLU A 278 -36.33 3.56 -35.83
CA GLU A 278 -36.70 3.81 -34.42
C GLU A 278 -36.25 2.69 -33.49
N SER A 279 -36.31 1.43 -33.94
CA SER A 279 -35.83 0.27 -33.17
C SER A 279 -34.30 0.27 -33.05
N THR A 280 -33.56 0.57 -34.13
CA THR A 280 -32.09 0.71 -34.08
C THR A 280 -31.66 1.93 -33.25
N LEU A 281 -32.44 3.00 -33.27
CA LEU A 281 -32.22 4.18 -32.44
C LEU A 281 -32.43 3.91 -30.94
N ALA A 282 -33.46 3.15 -30.59
CA ALA A 282 -33.74 2.78 -29.21
C ALA A 282 -32.56 2.02 -28.57
N PHE A 283 -31.81 1.25 -29.37
CA PHE A 283 -30.59 0.57 -28.95
C PHE A 283 -29.39 1.53 -28.75
N GLY A 284 -29.35 2.65 -29.49
CA GLY A 284 -28.25 3.64 -29.44
C GLY A 284 -28.45 4.77 -28.43
N LYS A 285 -29.67 5.01 -27.94
CA LYS A 285 -29.93 5.95 -26.84
C LYS A 285 -29.44 5.34 -25.53
N ALA A 286 -28.17 5.55 -25.24
CA ALA A 286 -27.56 5.36 -23.93
C ALA A 286 -28.19 6.34 -22.93
N GLU A 287 -29.34 5.95 -22.38
CA GLU A 287 -29.94 6.25 -21.06
C GLU A 287 -31.44 5.92 -21.16
N GLU A 288 -31.80 4.64 -21.10
CA GLU A 288 -33.17 4.29 -20.73
C GLU A 288 -33.39 4.79 -19.30
N ALA A 289 -34.49 5.52 -19.09
CA ALA A 289 -34.84 6.02 -17.76
C ALA A 289 -34.87 4.86 -16.75
N PRO A 290 -34.38 5.04 -15.51
CA PRO A 290 -34.41 3.98 -14.52
C PRO A 290 -35.84 3.46 -14.33
N PRO A 291 -36.04 2.13 -14.26
CA PRO A 291 -37.37 1.52 -14.29
C PRO A 291 -38.22 2.01 -13.12
N ARG A 292 -39.45 2.44 -13.42
CA ARG A 292 -40.43 2.86 -12.42
C ARG A 292 -41.21 1.65 -11.94
N LEU A 293 -40.64 0.98 -10.94
CA LEU A 293 -41.20 -0.25 -10.38
C LEU A 293 -42.54 0.02 -9.69
N THR A 294 -43.61 -0.53 -10.25
CA THR A 294 -44.96 -0.49 -9.67
C THR A 294 -45.50 -1.91 -9.52
N ARG A 295 -46.49 -2.09 -8.64
CA ARG A 295 -47.21 -3.37 -8.52
C ARG A 295 -48.44 -3.33 -9.39
N PHE A 296 -48.58 -4.32 -10.28
CA PHE A 296 -49.74 -4.44 -11.17
C PHE A 296 -50.04 -5.91 -11.48
N THR A 297 -51.27 -6.18 -11.90
CA THR A 297 -51.71 -7.52 -12.30
C THR A 297 -51.19 -7.85 -13.70
N LEU A 298 -50.34 -8.88 -13.81
CA LEU A 298 -49.67 -9.23 -15.06
C LEU A 298 -50.66 -9.64 -16.15
N ARG A 299 -51.74 -10.34 -15.80
CA ARG A 299 -52.73 -10.84 -16.77
C ARG A 299 -53.32 -9.73 -17.63
N ARG A 300 -53.60 -8.56 -17.05
CA ARG A 300 -54.17 -7.43 -17.79
C ARG A 300 -53.21 -6.92 -18.85
N LEU A 301 -51.94 -6.74 -18.50
CA LEU A 301 -50.90 -6.30 -19.44
C LEU A 301 -50.73 -7.30 -20.59
N VAL A 302 -50.75 -8.60 -20.30
CA VAL A 302 -50.65 -9.67 -21.32
C VAL A 302 -51.90 -9.73 -22.20
N SER A 303 -53.10 -9.54 -21.63
CA SER A 303 -54.34 -9.45 -22.40
C SER A 303 -54.35 -8.27 -23.36
N ASP A 304 -54.03 -7.07 -22.88
CA ASP A 304 -54.00 -5.85 -23.70
C ASP A 304 -53.00 -5.99 -24.88
N MET A 305 -51.85 -6.61 -24.62
CA MET A 305 -50.84 -6.93 -25.64
C MET A 305 -51.34 -7.99 -26.64
N ALA A 306 -51.94 -9.09 -26.16
CA ALA A 306 -52.42 -10.18 -27.00
C ALA A 306 -53.54 -9.74 -27.94
N GLU A 307 -54.44 -8.86 -27.48
CA GLU A 307 -55.50 -8.27 -28.30
C GLU A 307 -54.93 -7.41 -29.44
N GLY A 308 -53.91 -6.59 -29.16
CA GLY A 308 -53.24 -5.75 -30.15
C GLY A 308 -52.57 -6.55 -31.27
N GLU A 309 -51.82 -7.60 -30.92
CA GLU A 309 -51.09 -8.42 -31.89
C GLU A 309 -52.00 -9.42 -32.64
N ALA A 310 -53.07 -9.92 -32.00
CA ALA A 310 -54.06 -10.77 -32.67
C ALA A 310 -54.76 -10.07 -33.84
N LEU A 311 -54.97 -8.75 -33.74
CA LEU A 311 -55.53 -7.93 -34.82
C LEU A 311 -54.59 -7.85 -36.03
N ILE A 312 -53.28 -7.87 -35.79
CA ILE A 312 -52.23 -7.77 -36.82
C ILE A 312 -52.02 -9.13 -37.52
N ALA A 313 -52.18 -10.24 -36.79
CA ALA A 313 -51.98 -11.61 -37.30
C ALA A 313 -53.12 -12.15 -38.18
N GLN A 314 -54.14 -11.34 -38.51
CA GLN A 314 -55.24 -11.65 -39.44
C GLN A 314 -55.89 -13.05 -39.26
N GLY A 315 -55.97 -13.54 -38.02
CA GLY A 315 -56.62 -14.82 -37.68
C GLY A 315 -55.83 -16.10 -38.02
N GLN A 316 -54.55 -16.01 -38.39
CA GLN A 316 -53.70 -17.19 -38.64
C GLN A 316 -53.02 -17.73 -37.38
N ILE A 317 -52.96 -16.93 -36.30
CA ILE A 317 -52.23 -17.27 -35.07
C ILE A 317 -53.20 -17.19 -33.88
N THR A 318 -53.21 -18.23 -33.05
CA THR A 318 -54.02 -18.29 -31.83
C THR A 318 -53.17 -17.87 -30.63
N MET A 319 -53.63 -16.87 -29.87
CA MET A 319 -52.98 -16.43 -28.64
C MET A 319 -53.61 -17.13 -27.43
N LEU A 320 -52.82 -17.82 -26.62
CA LEU A 320 -53.25 -18.44 -25.37
C LEU A 320 -52.64 -17.67 -24.19
N ASN A 321 -53.49 -17.04 -23.38
CA ASN A 321 -53.09 -16.36 -22.15
C ASN A 321 -53.42 -17.24 -20.93
N GLU A 322 -52.41 -17.94 -20.43
CA GLU A 322 -52.48 -18.81 -19.26
C GLU A 322 -51.98 -18.13 -17.98
N VAL A 323 -51.80 -16.81 -17.99
CA VAL A 323 -51.36 -16.06 -16.80
C VAL A 323 -52.44 -16.13 -15.70
N PRO A 324 -52.08 -16.50 -14.45
CA PRO A 324 -53.03 -16.51 -13.35
C PRO A 324 -53.64 -15.12 -13.11
N PRO A 325 -54.97 -15.00 -12.95
CA PRO A 325 -55.65 -13.71 -12.89
C PRO A 325 -55.28 -12.85 -11.67
N GLY A 326 -54.77 -13.46 -10.59
CA GLY A 326 -54.32 -12.76 -9.39
C GLY A 326 -52.82 -12.45 -9.35
N LEU A 327 -52.02 -12.92 -10.31
CA LEU A 327 -50.57 -12.78 -10.26
C LEU A 327 -50.17 -11.30 -10.37
N THR A 328 -49.58 -10.80 -9.29
CA THR A 328 -49.16 -9.40 -9.16
C THR A 328 -47.65 -9.34 -9.08
N ILE A 329 -47.02 -8.61 -10.00
CA ILE A 329 -45.56 -8.50 -10.08
C ILE A 329 -45.11 -7.07 -9.78
N ARG A 330 -43.84 -6.91 -9.40
CA ARG A 330 -43.20 -5.61 -9.21
C ARG A 330 -42.26 -5.31 -10.37
N ALA A 331 -42.72 -4.56 -11.36
CA ALA A 331 -41.97 -4.22 -12.57
C ALA A 331 -42.35 -2.83 -13.09
N ASP A 332 -41.59 -2.33 -14.06
CA ASP A 332 -42.03 -1.23 -14.90
C ASP A 332 -42.96 -1.79 -15.98
N ALA A 333 -44.24 -1.40 -15.94
CA ALA A 333 -45.25 -1.94 -16.84
C ALA A 333 -44.97 -1.61 -18.31
N GLU A 334 -44.44 -0.43 -18.60
CA GLU A 334 -44.17 0.02 -19.96
C GLU A 334 -42.97 -0.74 -20.55
N GLN A 335 -41.89 -0.88 -19.78
CA GLN A 335 -40.72 -1.66 -20.21
C GLN A 335 -41.06 -3.14 -20.36
N LEU A 336 -41.84 -3.72 -19.44
CA LEU A 336 -42.24 -5.12 -19.54
C LEU A 336 -43.18 -5.36 -20.74
N HIS A 337 -44.11 -4.44 -21.01
CA HIS A 337 -44.93 -4.49 -22.21
C HIS A 337 -44.07 -4.50 -23.48
N ARG A 338 -43.05 -3.62 -23.58
CA ARG A 338 -42.11 -3.61 -24.72
C ARG A 338 -41.38 -4.94 -24.89
N VAL A 339 -40.90 -5.55 -23.79
CA VAL A 339 -40.22 -6.86 -23.82
C VAL A 339 -41.18 -7.93 -24.36
N LEU A 340 -42.37 -8.04 -23.79
CA LEU A 340 -43.34 -9.07 -24.16
C LEU A 340 -43.84 -8.90 -25.61
N THR A 341 -44.13 -7.67 -26.03
CA THR A 341 -44.52 -7.38 -27.42
C THR A 341 -43.43 -7.80 -28.40
N ASN A 342 -42.15 -7.54 -28.10
CA ASN A 342 -41.04 -7.97 -28.96
C ASN A 342 -40.92 -9.49 -29.06
N LEU A 343 -41.03 -10.20 -27.92
CA LEU A 343 -40.97 -11.66 -27.90
C LEU A 343 -42.13 -12.29 -28.65
N VAL A 344 -43.36 -11.81 -28.41
CA VAL A 344 -44.58 -12.28 -29.06
C VAL A 344 -44.57 -11.97 -30.55
N ARG A 345 -44.12 -10.78 -30.95
CA ARG A 345 -43.97 -10.41 -32.37
C ARG A 345 -42.97 -11.32 -33.08
N ASN A 346 -41.84 -11.64 -32.45
CA ASN A 346 -40.86 -12.59 -32.99
C ASN A 346 -41.46 -13.99 -33.15
N ALA A 347 -42.22 -14.46 -32.15
CA ALA A 347 -42.95 -15.72 -32.22
C ALA A 347 -43.97 -15.74 -33.37
N CYS A 348 -44.75 -14.66 -33.53
CA CYS A 348 -45.72 -14.53 -34.61
C CYS A 348 -45.05 -14.53 -36.00
N GLN A 349 -43.91 -13.85 -36.15
CA GLN A 349 -43.15 -13.84 -37.40
C GLN A 349 -42.58 -15.22 -37.73
N ALA A 350 -42.08 -15.95 -36.73
CA ALA A 350 -41.55 -17.29 -36.91
C ALA A 350 -42.63 -18.28 -37.37
N ILE A 351 -43.84 -18.19 -36.79
CA ILE A 351 -45.00 -18.98 -37.22
C ILE A 351 -45.46 -18.57 -38.62
N ALA A 352 -45.60 -17.27 -38.90
CA ALA A 352 -46.06 -16.80 -40.20
C ALA A 352 -45.12 -17.23 -41.35
N ALA A 353 -43.82 -17.39 -41.08
CA ALA A 353 -42.84 -17.85 -42.05
C ALA A 353 -43.01 -19.33 -42.45
N THR A 354 -43.71 -20.15 -41.66
CA THR A 354 -44.02 -21.55 -42.04
C THR A 354 -45.21 -21.64 -42.99
N GLY A 355 -46.07 -20.61 -43.02
CA GLY A 355 -47.30 -20.59 -43.83
C GLY A 355 -48.48 -21.37 -43.22
N ASP A 356 -48.27 -21.99 -42.05
CA ASP A 356 -49.27 -22.77 -41.34
C ASP A 356 -49.90 -21.97 -40.19
N LYS A 357 -51.05 -22.44 -39.70
CA LYS A 357 -51.64 -21.92 -38.45
C LYS A 357 -50.76 -22.32 -37.27
N GLY A 358 -50.57 -21.40 -36.33
CA GLY A 358 -49.79 -21.66 -35.12
C GLY A 358 -50.38 -21.05 -33.86
N THR A 359 -49.74 -21.35 -32.74
CA THR A 359 -50.16 -20.92 -31.41
C THR A 359 -49.00 -20.26 -30.68
N VAL A 360 -49.28 -19.14 -30.03
CA VAL A 360 -48.36 -18.50 -29.07
C VAL A 360 -48.98 -18.59 -27.68
N GLU A 361 -48.24 -19.15 -26.74
CA GLU A 361 -48.66 -19.39 -25.36
C GLU A 361 -47.89 -18.44 -24.43
N LEU A 362 -48.62 -17.72 -23.57
CA LEU A 362 -48.05 -16.91 -22.51
C LEU A 362 -48.49 -17.46 -21.15
N SER A 363 -47.55 -17.97 -20.38
CA SER A 363 -47.75 -18.45 -19.01
C SER A 363 -46.82 -17.71 -18.04
N ALA A 364 -47.24 -17.57 -16.79
CA ALA A 364 -46.44 -16.91 -15.77
C ALA A 364 -46.75 -17.48 -14.39
N GLY A 365 -45.79 -17.37 -13.48
CA GLY A 365 -45.94 -17.83 -12.11
C GLY A 365 -44.91 -17.21 -11.18
N GLU A 366 -44.97 -17.64 -9.93
CA GLU A 366 -44.02 -17.24 -8.90
C GLU A 366 -43.50 -18.48 -8.16
N THR A 367 -42.25 -18.39 -7.75
CA THR A 367 -41.60 -19.31 -6.81
C THR A 367 -41.19 -18.51 -5.58
N ASP A 368 -40.68 -19.19 -4.55
CA ASP A 368 -40.19 -18.51 -3.34
C ASP A 368 -39.03 -17.52 -3.60
N ALA A 369 -38.34 -17.65 -4.75
CA ALA A 369 -37.18 -16.82 -5.10
C ALA A 369 -37.46 -15.79 -6.21
N GLU A 370 -38.40 -16.04 -7.12
CA GLU A 370 -38.56 -15.23 -8.33
C GLU A 370 -39.95 -15.34 -9.00
N TRP A 371 -40.29 -14.33 -9.78
CA TRP A 371 -41.37 -14.38 -10.78
C TRP A 371 -40.81 -14.85 -12.12
N TRP A 372 -41.53 -15.74 -12.79
CA TRP A 372 -41.19 -16.19 -14.13
C TRP A 372 -42.33 -15.90 -15.11
N ILE A 373 -41.95 -15.57 -16.35
CA ILE A 373 -42.86 -15.41 -17.48
C ILE A 373 -42.28 -16.24 -18.63
N LYS A 374 -43.12 -17.08 -19.21
CA LYS A 374 -42.80 -17.97 -20.31
C LYS A 374 -43.60 -17.57 -21.54
N VAL A 375 -42.89 -17.40 -22.66
CA VAL A 375 -43.49 -17.20 -23.98
C VAL A 375 -43.09 -18.42 -24.82
N GLY A 376 -44.08 -19.20 -25.24
CA GLY A 376 -43.90 -20.36 -26.11
C GLY A 376 -44.54 -20.13 -27.46
N ASP A 377 -43.95 -20.68 -28.52
CA ASP A 377 -44.49 -20.63 -29.88
C ASP A 377 -44.45 -22.00 -30.55
N SER A 378 -45.37 -22.23 -31.48
CA SER A 378 -45.42 -23.46 -32.28
C SER A 378 -44.65 -23.34 -33.61
N GLY A 379 -43.70 -22.41 -33.70
CA GLY A 379 -42.87 -22.20 -34.88
C GLY A 379 -41.77 -23.27 -35.05
N PRO A 380 -40.92 -23.14 -36.08
CA PRO A 380 -39.90 -24.15 -36.43
C PRO A 380 -38.74 -24.22 -35.42
N GLY A 381 -38.77 -23.41 -34.36
CA GLY A 381 -37.68 -23.25 -33.40
C GLY A 381 -36.43 -22.61 -34.01
N LEU A 382 -35.36 -22.54 -33.22
CA LEU A 382 -34.11 -21.90 -33.62
C LEU A 382 -33.05 -22.95 -34.04
N PRO A 383 -32.36 -22.77 -35.18
CA PRO A 383 -31.19 -23.56 -35.54
C PRO A 383 -30.10 -23.50 -34.46
N ALA A 384 -29.35 -24.57 -34.27
CA ALA A 384 -28.32 -24.65 -33.22
C ALA A 384 -27.29 -23.49 -33.29
N LYS A 385 -26.87 -23.10 -34.50
CA LYS A 385 -25.95 -21.96 -34.74
C LYS A 385 -26.53 -20.59 -34.35
N ALA A 386 -27.85 -20.43 -34.41
CA ALA A 386 -28.52 -19.19 -34.03
C ALA A 386 -28.64 -19.06 -32.50
N ARG A 387 -28.73 -20.18 -31.76
CA ARG A 387 -28.81 -20.18 -30.29
C ARG A 387 -27.53 -19.68 -29.62
N GLU A 388 -26.37 -19.91 -30.23
CA GLU A 388 -25.07 -19.43 -29.71
C GLU A 388 -24.87 -17.91 -29.86
N HIS A 389 -25.67 -17.26 -30.71
CA HIS A 389 -25.61 -15.81 -30.98
C HIS A 389 -26.91 -15.10 -30.57
N LEU A 390 -27.80 -15.79 -29.84
CA LEU A 390 -29.01 -15.19 -29.30
C LEU A 390 -28.68 -14.52 -27.96
N PHE A 391 -28.87 -13.20 -27.92
CA PHE A 391 -28.59 -12.28 -26.81
C PHE A 391 -27.12 -11.88 -26.63
#